data_AF-A0A4V1SWU8-F1
#
_entry.id   AF-A0A4V1SWU8-F1
#
_cell.length_a   1.000
_cell.length_b   1.000
_cell.length_c   1.000
_cell.angle_alpha   90.00
_cell.angle_beta   90.00
_cell.angle_gamma   90.00
#
_symmetry.space_group_name_H-M   'P 1'
#
loop_
_entity.id
_entity.type
_entity.pdbx_description
1 polymer ?
#
loop_
_entity_poly.entity_id
_entity_poly.type
_entity_poly.pdbx_seq_one_letter_code
_entity_poly.pdbx_strand_id
1 'polypeptide(L)'
;MARQPTVSSDSVAQDQIRAFIERIERMEEEKQAIADDIKEIYAEAKGNGFDTKVLRQIVRIRKQDAAERMEQEALLELYMAALGMAVAPRDSGEDDE
;
A
#
# COMPACT_ATOMS: atom_id res chain seq x y z
N MET A 1 -13.22 13.58 -60.62
CA MET A 1 -12.65 12.51 -59.77
C MET A 1 -12.45 13.09 -58.38
N ALA A 2 -13.25 12.68 -57.40
CA ALA A 2 -13.12 13.13 -56.01
C ALA A 2 -11.99 12.33 -55.34
N ARG A 3 -11.02 13.03 -54.75
CA ARG A 3 -9.90 12.42 -54.01
C ARG A 3 -10.45 11.90 -52.68
N GLN A 4 -10.59 10.58 -52.55
CA GLN A 4 -11.02 9.94 -51.32
C GLN A 4 -10.02 10.28 -50.20
N PRO A 5 -10.46 10.72 -48.99
CA PRO A 5 -9.55 10.94 -47.89
C PRO A 5 -9.07 9.57 -47.38
N THR A 6 -7.81 9.24 -47.61
CA THR A 6 -7.17 8.07 -47.01
C THR A 6 -6.88 8.40 -45.55
N VAL A 7 -7.64 7.81 -44.62
CA VAL A 7 -7.30 7.82 -43.20
C VAL A 7 -5.88 7.27 -43.09
N SER A 8 -4.93 8.13 -42.73
CA SER A 8 -3.51 7.79 -42.73
C SER A 8 -3.23 6.97 -41.46
N SER A 9 -2.43 5.91 -41.53
CA SER A 9 -2.08 5.10 -40.35
C SER A 9 -1.57 5.93 -39.17
N ASP A 10 -0.88 7.03 -39.49
CA ASP A 10 -0.36 7.99 -38.51
C ASP A 10 -1.47 8.72 -37.75
N SER A 11 -2.62 9.01 -38.38
CA SER A 11 -3.76 9.62 -37.69
C SER A 11 -4.42 8.64 -36.73
N VAL A 12 -4.52 7.36 -37.11
CA VAL A 12 -5.06 6.30 -36.23
C VAL A 12 -4.16 6.08 -35.01
N ALA A 13 -2.83 6.10 -35.19
CA ALA A 13 -1.88 5.99 -34.09
C ALA A 13 -1.96 7.20 -33.14
N GLN A 14 -2.08 8.41 -33.67
CA GLN A 14 -2.26 9.62 -32.86
C GLN A 14 -3.55 9.59 -32.03
N ASP A 15 -4.66 9.14 -32.60
CA ASP A 15 -5.94 9.05 -31.89
C ASP A 15 -5.90 7.99 -30.78
N GLN A 16 -5.21 6.87 -30.99
CA GLN A 16 -5.00 5.86 -29.94
C GLN A 16 -4.14 6.38 -28.79
N ILE A 17 -3.05 7.09 -29.09
CA ILE A 17 -2.20 7.72 -28.07
C ILE A 17 -3.01 8.73 -27.25
N ARG A 18 -3.81 9.58 -27.91
CA ARG A 18 -4.69 10.53 -27.23
C ARG A 18 -5.68 9.82 -26.30
N ALA A 19 -6.33 8.76 -26.78
CA ALA A 19 -7.27 7.97 -25.97
C ALA A 19 -6.60 7.30 -24.76
N PHE A 20 -5.34 6.84 -24.86
CA PHE A 20 -4.60 6.33 -23.72
C PHE A 20 -4.27 7.42 -22.70
N ILE A 21 -3.81 8.59 -23.17
CA ILE A 21 -3.48 9.72 -22.29
C ILE A 21 -4.71 10.18 -21.51
N GLU A 22 -5.83 10.44 -22.19
CA GLU A 22 -7.07 10.90 -21.56
C GLU A 22 -7.56 9.90 -20.49
N ARG A 23 -7.45 8.59 -20.76
CA ARG A 23 -7.79 7.56 -19.79
C ARG A 23 -6.85 7.56 -18.59
N ILE A 24 -5.54 7.73 -18.80
CA ILE A 24 -4.55 7.77 -17.73
C ILE A 24 -4.74 9.01 -16.86
N GLU A 25 -4.96 10.17 -17.47
CA GLU A 25 -5.19 11.43 -16.74
C GLU A 25 -6.41 11.31 -15.82
N ARG A 26 -7.53 10.75 -16.32
CA ARG A 26 -8.69 10.47 -15.48
C ARG A 26 -8.37 9.53 -14.32
N MET A 27 -7.56 8.49 -14.54
CA MET A 27 -7.16 7.56 -13.46
C MET A 27 -6.24 8.23 -12.44
N GLU A 28 -5.36 9.15 -12.86
CA GLU A 28 -4.52 9.91 -11.94
C GLU A 28 -5.34 10.91 -11.11
N GLU A 29 -6.36 11.54 -11.70
CA GLU A 29 -7.32 12.38 -10.97
C GLU A 29 -8.10 11.57 -9.91
N GLU A 30 -8.65 10.41 -10.30
CA GLU A 30 -9.37 9.52 -9.37
C GLU A 30 -8.45 9.03 -8.24
N LYS A 31 -7.22 8.65 -8.57
CA LYS A 31 -6.20 8.24 -7.59
C LYS A 31 -5.85 9.37 -6.63
N GLN A 32 -5.77 10.61 -7.13
CA GLN A 32 -5.51 11.78 -6.29
C GLN A 32 -6.67 12.05 -5.33
N ALA A 33 -7.92 12.00 -5.81
CA ALA A 33 -9.11 12.14 -4.98
C ALA A 33 -9.14 11.08 -3.86
N ILE A 34 -8.92 9.80 -4.20
CA ILE A 34 -8.84 8.70 -3.22
C ILE A 34 -7.69 8.94 -2.21
N ALA A 35 -6.54 9.43 -2.67
CA ALA A 35 -5.41 9.73 -1.79
C ALA A 35 -5.73 10.84 -0.80
N ASP A 36 -6.51 11.84 -1.22
CA ASP A 36 -6.94 12.94 -0.36
C ASP A 36 -8.01 12.48 0.65
N ASP A 37 -8.99 11.67 0.24
CA ASP A 37 -9.95 11.04 1.16
C ASP A 37 -9.24 10.20 2.24
N ILE A 38 -8.21 9.42 1.85
CA ILE A 38 -7.40 8.66 2.80
C ILE A 38 -6.66 9.58 3.78
N LYS A 39 -6.16 10.73 3.34
CA LYS A 39 -5.50 11.71 4.23
C LYS A 39 -6.50 12.27 5.24
N GLU A 40 -7.71 12.60 4.81
CA GLU A 40 -8.77 13.10 5.69
C GLU A 40 -9.13 12.09 6.77
N ILE A 41 -9.28 10.80 6.43
CA ILE A 41 -9.52 9.73 7.41
C ILE A 41 -8.38 9.64 8.45
N TYR A 42 -7.12 9.71 8.01
CA TYR A 42 -6.01 9.73 8.96
C TYR A 42 -5.97 11.02 9.81
N ALA A 43 -6.37 12.17 9.26
CA ALA A 43 -6.46 13.41 10.00
C ALA A 43 -7.57 13.35 11.07
N GLU A 44 -8.73 12.78 10.73
CA GLU A 44 -9.82 12.51 11.66
C GLU A 44 -9.37 11.58 12.78
N ALA A 45 -8.72 10.45 12.44
CA ALA A 45 -8.19 9.51 13.42
C ALA A 45 -7.20 10.20 14.38
N LYS A 46 -6.34 11.08 13.86
CA LYS A 46 -5.42 11.88 14.69
C LYS A 46 -6.17 12.83 15.62
N GLY A 47 -7.21 13.50 15.12
CA GLY A 47 -8.07 14.39 15.92
C GLY A 47 -8.81 13.65 17.05
N ASN A 48 -9.15 12.38 16.81
CA ASN A 48 -9.76 11.47 17.78
C ASN A 48 -8.73 10.81 18.72
N GLY A 49 -7.44 11.16 18.63
CA GLY A 49 -6.39 10.67 19.54
C GLY A 49 -5.71 9.37 19.14
N PHE A 50 -5.94 8.85 17.94
CA PHE A 50 -5.27 7.64 17.45
C PHE A 50 -3.87 7.94 16.88
N ASP A 51 -2.93 7.01 17.10
CA ASP A 51 -1.61 7.07 16.45
C ASP A 51 -1.71 6.62 14.98
N THR A 52 -1.65 7.59 14.07
CA THR A 52 -1.73 7.35 12.63
C THR A 52 -0.55 6.55 12.06
N LYS A 53 0.62 6.53 12.70
CA LYS A 53 1.75 5.69 12.26
C LYS A 53 1.44 4.22 12.50
N VAL A 54 0.89 3.90 13.68
CA VAL A 54 0.45 2.54 14.03
C VAL A 54 -0.69 2.10 13.11
N LEU A 55 -1.67 2.96 12.84
CA LEU A 55 -2.75 2.63 11.90
C LEU A 55 -2.22 2.33 10.48
N ARG A 56 -1.27 3.12 9.96
CA ARG A 56 -0.63 2.85 8.66
C ARG A 56 0.12 1.51 8.65
N GLN A 57 0.79 1.17 9.75
CA GLN A 57 1.45 -0.12 9.90
C GLN A 57 0.43 -1.26 9.86
N ILE A 58 -0.69 -1.15 10.58
CA ILE A 58 -1.78 -2.14 10.56
C ILE A 58 -2.33 -2.31 9.13
N VAL A 59 -2.60 -1.21 8.42
CA VAL A 59 -3.08 -1.28 7.02
C VAL A 59 -2.06 -1.99 6.12
N ARG A 60 -0.76 -1.72 6.29
CA ARG A 60 0.30 -2.41 5.55
C ARG A 60 0.31 -3.91 5.85
N ILE A 61 0.27 -4.29 7.13
CA ILE A 61 0.22 -5.68 7.56
C ILE A 61 -0.99 -6.37 6.95
N ARG A 62 -2.18 -5.75 6.99
CA ARG A 62 -3.41 -6.31 6.44
C ARG A 62 -3.41 -6.47 4.92
N LYS A 63 -2.56 -5.74 4.21
CA LYS A 63 -2.37 -5.87 2.75
C LYS A 63 -1.41 -7.00 2.37
N GLN A 64 -0.57 -7.47 3.28
CA GLN A 64 0.35 -8.58 3.02
C GLN A 64 -0.41 -9.90 2.93
N ASP A 65 0.10 -10.81 2.10
CA ASP A 65 -0.37 -12.19 2.03
C ASP A 65 -0.23 -12.88 3.39
N ALA A 66 -1.17 -13.77 3.72
CA ALA A 66 -1.18 -14.42 5.03
C ALA A 66 0.02 -15.36 5.23
N ALA A 67 0.44 -16.09 4.20
CA ALA A 67 1.60 -16.97 4.29
C ALA A 67 2.89 -16.15 4.41
N GLU A 68 3.04 -15.10 3.60
CA GLU A 68 4.20 -14.19 3.69
C GLU A 68 4.30 -13.54 5.08
N ARG A 69 3.18 -13.11 5.66
CA ARG A 69 3.13 -12.58 7.03
C ARG A 69 3.58 -13.60 8.07
N MET A 70 3.06 -14.83 8.01
CA MET A 70 3.43 -15.88 8.96
C MET A 70 4.92 -16.24 8.87
N GLU A 71 5.47 -16.29 7.65
CA GLU A 71 6.90 -16.53 7.44
C GLU A 71 7.75 -15.39 8.02
N GLN A 72 7.38 -14.13 7.76
CA GLN A 72 8.06 -12.95 8.32
C GLN A 72 7.98 -12.91 9.85
N GLU A 73 6.84 -13.25 10.44
CA GLU A 73 6.66 -13.31 11.89
C GLU A 73 7.55 -14.40 12.52
N ALA A 74 7.61 -15.59 11.93
CA ALA A 74 8.48 -16.67 12.42
C ALA A 74 9.97 -16.30 12.34
N LEU A 75 10.40 -15.66 11.26
CA LEU A 75 11.78 -15.18 11.12
C LEU A 75 12.10 -14.06 12.12
N LEU A 76 11.17 -13.13 12.32
CA LEU A 76 11.31 -12.05 13.29
C LEU A 76 11.46 -12.60 14.71
N GLU A 77 10.61 -13.55 15.09
CA GLU A 77 10.68 -14.22 16.40
C GLU A 77 12.02 -14.92 16.61
N LEU A 78 12.50 -15.67 15.61
CA LEU A 78 13.81 -16.32 15.64
C LEU A 78 14.95 -15.30 15.88
N TYR A 79 14.93 -14.17 15.16
CA TYR A 79 15.96 -13.14 15.31
C TYR A 79 15.85 -12.40 16.64
N MET A 80 14.64 -12.10 17.11
CA MET A 80 14.43 -11.50 18.43
C MET A 80 14.90 -12.42 19.54
N ALA A 81 14.64 -13.73 19.44
CA ALA A 81 15.13 -14.74 20.38
C ALA A 81 16.67 -14.79 20.40
N ALA A 82 17.31 -14.81 19.23
CA ALA A 82 18.78 -14.78 19.12
C ALA A 82 19.39 -13.51 19.73
N LEU A 83 18.67 -12.39 19.71
CA LEU A 83 19.09 -11.12 20.33
C LEU A 83 18.67 -11.00 21.80
N GLY A 84 18.07 -12.03 22.41
CA GLY A 84 17.60 -11.99 23.80
C GLY A 84 16.41 -11.05 24.04
N MET A 85 15.70 -10.67 22.98
CA MET A 85 14.51 -9.80 22.99
C MET A 85 13.18 -10.60 22.97
N ALA A 86 13.23 -11.91 23.21
CA ALA A 86 12.04 -12.77 23.16
C ALA A 86 10.95 -12.29 24.13
N VAL A 87 9.74 -12.12 23.61
CA VAL A 87 8.53 -11.77 24.38
C VAL A 87 7.88 -13.08 24.87
N ALA A 88 8.59 -13.81 25.72
CA ALA A 88 8.02 -14.84 26.56
C ALA A 88 8.39 -14.49 28.01
N PRO A 89 7.52 -14.77 28.99
CA PRO A 89 7.82 -14.43 30.37
C PRO A 89 9.13 -15.13 30.72
N ARG A 90 10.14 -14.35 31.10
CA ARG A 90 11.16 -14.89 31.98
C ARG A 90 10.37 -15.37 33.18
N ASP A 91 10.16 -16.67 33.27
CA ASP A 91 9.86 -17.30 34.54
C ASP A 91 11.10 -17.06 35.40
N SER A 92 11.18 -15.86 35.98
CA SER A 92 12.11 -15.52 37.06
C SER A 92 11.53 -16.10 38.36
N GLY A 93 11.19 -17.39 38.30
CA GLY A 93 10.74 -18.23 39.41
C GLY A 93 11.85 -19.12 39.95
N GLU A 94 13.10 -18.89 39.56
CA GLU A 94 14.30 -19.50 40.16
C GLU A 94 15.18 -18.38 40.74
N ASP A 95 14.64 -17.66 41.71
CA ASP A 95 15.42 -17.05 42.78
C ASP A 95 14.76 -17.47 44.11
N ASP A 96 15.60 -17.99 45.02
CA ASP A 96 15.36 -18.35 46.43
C ASP A 96 14.95 -19.81 46.76
N GLU A 97 15.92 -20.74 46.69
CA GLU A 97 16.50 -21.45 47.87
C GLU A 97 17.74 -22.29 47.51
#